data_AF-A0A3R6SIT3-F1
#
_entry.id   AF-A0A3R6SIT3-F1
#
_cell.length_a   1.000
_cell.length_b   1.000
_cell.length_c   1.000
_cell.angle_alpha   90.00
_cell.angle_beta   90.00
_cell.angle_gamma   90.00
#
_symmetry.space_group_name_H-M   'P 1'
#
loop_
_entity.id
_entity.type
_entity.pdbx_description
1 polymer ?
#
loop_
_entity_poly.entity_id
_entity_poly.type
_entity_poly.pdbx_seq_one_letter_code
_entity_poly.pdbx_strand_id
1 'polypeptide(L)'
;MKTVVFAKYSNDRADEFAICTEILKDENGKKSIRKRPVEKEGIHHVQGVYENYLKLKRQYQNVFGVAACQMEAQAAAFEFVKGTALSAILENYIEQGEKDRIEELVRDYCNRITSIEPKAIFHVTEEFRKVFGDATFEKEQSSAAEITDIDLIFENIMIDAESWKVIDYEWSFAFLIPEKFVIYRSILYWFLKQNVSQLFTWQELMELVSITEEEEEKFRKMEANFQKYVIGGKIPVRDMTEYLGTKAIPFSAVLHPETEAKDRMQVYYNSGKGFSEQNSYFIPHTDEGEMEEIRIPVSENEKEVRFDPSMGKCVVYIESIQDSNGKKTAIKWCNGRWLSKQSIFFEEEDPQILVEIEKGISYLEIKCMVAATTALITELSDVTKFYDYGKVKKTAEERKNEIEELNEQIAQYEEKQKQGIIRLEEQGRQIDEMRKLIMIREDELMYHKNGLWYRFKNKLRNWKNRILHRNR
;
A
#
# COMPACT_ATOMS: atom_id res chain seq x y z
N MET A 1 -5.35 -42.11 30.21
CA MET A 1 -5.41 -40.67 30.56
C MET A 1 -4.65 -39.88 29.50
N LYS A 2 -5.17 -38.72 29.04
CA LYS A 2 -4.45 -37.84 28.09
C LYS A 2 -3.79 -36.70 28.87
N THR A 3 -2.52 -36.41 28.59
CA THR A 3 -1.79 -35.28 29.19
C THR A 3 -1.57 -34.17 28.17
N VAL A 4 -1.74 -32.92 28.56
CA VAL A 4 -1.39 -31.75 27.74
C VAL A 4 0.13 -31.61 27.75
N VAL A 5 0.75 -31.63 26.56
CA VAL A 5 2.21 -31.46 26.40
C VAL A 5 2.56 -30.10 25.82
N PHE A 6 1.60 -29.38 25.25
CA PHE A 6 1.74 -28.03 24.72
C PHE A 6 0.36 -27.36 24.72
N ALA A 7 0.33 -26.05 24.99
CA ALA A 7 -0.87 -25.23 24.88
C ALA A 7 -0.49 -23.85 24.34
N LYS A 8 -1.27 -23.35 23.37
CA LYS A 8 -1.16 -22.00 22.82
C LYS A 8 -2.51 -21.30 22.92
N TYR A 9 -2.50 -20.04 23.32
CA TYR A 9 -3.69 -19.20 23.45
C TYR A 9 -3.67 -18.11 22.38
N SER A 10 -4.83 -17.82 21.80
CA SER A 10 -5.06 -16.68 20.89
C SER A 10 -5.85 -15.57 21.59
N ASN A 11 -5.38 -15.15 22.76
CA ASN A 11 -6.05 -14.18 23.64
C ASN A 11 -5.98 -12.73 23.15
N ASP A 12 -5.16 -12.47 22.14
CA ASP A 12 -5.07 -11.22 21.38
C ASP A 12 -6.27 -10.98 20.44
N ARG A 13 -7.08 -12.02 20.19
CA ARG A 13 -8.32 -11.96 19.40
C ARG A 13 -9.51 -11.57 20.28
N ALA A 14 -10.59 -11.08 19.68
CA ALA A 14 -11.87 -10.85 20.35
C ALA A 14 -12.31 -12.10 21.13
N ASP A 15 -13.04 -11.94 22.24
CA ASP A 15 -13.38 -13.06 23.14
C ASP A 15 -14.17 -14.16 22.44
N GLU A 16 -14.97 -13.81 21.44
CA GLU A 16 -15.70 -14.74 20.57
C GLU A 16 -14.80 -15.57 19.64
N PHE A 17 -13.54 -15.17 19.40
CA PHE A 17 -12.57 -15.88 18.56
C PHE A 17 -11.36 -16.43 19.33
N ALA A 18 -11.25 -16.14 20.62
CA ALA A 18 -10.14 -16.58 21.45
C ALA A 18 -10.25 -18.07 21.78
N ILE A 19 -9.25 -18.86 21.38
CA ILE A 19 -9.18 -20.29 21.61
C ILE A 19 -7.86 -20.70 22.28
N CYS A 20 -7.89 -21.84 22.95
CA CYS A 20 -6.72 -22.55 23.42
C CYS A 20 -6.54 -23.81 22.58
N THR A 21 -5.41 -23.90 21.87
CA THR A 21 -4.99 -25.06 21.09
C THR A 21 -4.00 -25.87 21.90
N GLU A 22 -4.36 -27.11 22.19
CA GLU A 22 -3.60 -28.03 23.04
C GLU A 22 -3.13 -29.24 22.24
N ILE A 23 -1.88 -29.63 22.42
CA ILE A 23 -1.38 -30.93 21.97
C ILE A 23 -1.51 -31.88 23.15
N LEU A 24 -2.30 -32.93 22.96
CA LEU A 24 -2.51 -34.01 23.91
C LEU A 24 -1.64 -35.21 23.53
N LYS A 25 -1.12 -35.91 24.54
CA LYS A 25 -0.41 -37.18 24.38
C LYS A 25 -1.10 -38.23 25.24
N ASP A 26 -1.42 -39.39 24.66
CA ASP A 26 -1.94 -40.53 25.42
C ASP A 26 -0.80 -41.39 26.02
N GLU A 27 -1.17 -42.40 26.80
CA GLU A 27 -0.24 -43.32 27.46
C GLU A 27 0.64 -44.12 26.47
N ASN A 28 0.15 -44.32 25.23
CA ASN A 28 0.89 -45.00 24.15
C ASN A 28 1.75 -44.02 23.34
N GLY A 29 1.78 -42.74 23.73
CA GLY A 29 2.52 -41.69 23.06
C GLY A 29 1.87 -41.13 21.79
N LYS A 30 0.64 -41.53 21.45
CA LYS A 30 -0.12 -40.99 20.33
C LYS A 30 -0.53 -39.55 20.63
N LYS A 31 -0.29 -38.67 19.67
CA LYS A 31 -0.66 -37.25 19.75
C LYS A 31 -2.06 -37.01 19.18
N SER A 32 -2.78 -36.04 19.75
CA SER A 32 -4.01 -35.45 19.18
C SER A 32 -4.06 -33.97 19.51
N ILE A 33 -4.81 -33.18 18.75
CA ILE A 33 -5.00 -31.75 19.03
C ILE A 33 -6.37 -31.53 19.65
N ARG A 34 -6.49 -30.56 20.56
CA ARG A 34 -7.76 -30.10 21.11
C ARG A 34 -7.81 -28.58 21.07
N LYS A 35 -8.81 -28.02 20.40
CA LYS A 35 -9.14 -26.59 20.42
C LYS A 35 -10.34 -26.37 21.32
N ARG A 36 -10.20 -25.56 22.36
CA ARG A 36 -11.30 -25.19 23.27
C ARG A 36 -11.41 -23.67 23.35
N PRO A 37 -12.60 -23.12 23.59
CA PRO A 37 -12.72 -21.68 23.75
C PRO A 37 -12.02 -21.23 25.04
N VAL A 38 -11.46 -20.02 25.03
CA VAL A 38 -10.89 -19.41 26.24
C VAL A 38 -12.01 -18.92 27.15
N GLU A 39 -12.97 -18.20 26.56
CA GLU A 39 -14.14 -17.64 27.22
C GLU A 39 -15.43 -18.30 26.71
N LYS A 40 -16.58 -18.04 27.35
CA LYS A 40 -17.86 -18.68 26.95
C LYS A 40 -18.34 -18.19 25.59
N GLU A 41 -17.98 -16.97 25.22
CA GLU A 41 -18.28 -16.28 23.97
C GLU A 41 -17.73 -17.08 22.77
N GLY A 42 -16.56 -17.72 22.91
CA GLY A 42 -15.92 -18.52 21.86
C GLY A 42 -16.53 -19.91 21.62
N ILE A 43 -17.54 -20.33 22.40
CA ILE A 43 -18.16 -21.66 22.24
C ILE A 43 -18.75 -21.83 20.83
N HIS A 44 -19.43 -20.80 20.31
CA HIS A 44 -20.05 -20.84 18.99
C HIS A 44 -19.00 -20.92 17.88
N HIS A 45 -17.88 -20.22 18.04
CA HIS A 45 -16.75 -20.28 17.10
C HIS A 45 -16.18 -21.69 16.99
N VAL A 46 -15.87 -22.34 18.13
CA VAL A 46 -15.35 -23.72 18.14
C VAL A 46 -16.35 -24.73 17.57
N GLN A 47 -17.65 -24.56 17.83
CA GLN A 47 -18.69 -25.37 17.20
C GLN A 47 -18.74 -25.17 15.69
N GLY A 48 -18.63 -23.91 15.22
CA GLY A 48 -18.56 -23.56 13.81
C GLY A 48 -17.39 -24.24 13.08
N VAL A 49 -16.24 -24.39 13.73
CA VAL A 49 -15.08 -25.11 13.15
C VAL A 49 -15.43 -26.58 12.84
N TYR A 50 -16.17 -27.28 13.71
CA TYR A 50 -16.62 -28.64 13.44
C TYR A 50 -17.67 -28.72 12.32
N GLU A 51 -18.59 -27.75 12.24
CA GLU A 51 -19.54 -27.70 11.14
C GLU A 51 -18.85 -27.44 9.80
N ASN A 52 -17.84 -26.56 9.80
CA ASN A 52 -17.01 -26.26 8.65
C ASN A 52 -16.20 -27.49 8.20
N TYR A 53 -15.65 -28.28 9.14
CA TYR A 53 -15.00 -29.56 8.82
C TYR A 53 -15.87 -30.45 7.92
N LEU A 54 -17.16 -30.62 8.28
CA LEU A 54 -18.07 -31.50 7.52
C LEU A 54 -18.31 -31.00 6.10
N LYS A 55 -18.37 -29.68 5.90
CA LYS A 55 -18.55 -29.05 4.58
C LYS A 55 -17.26 -29.11 3.76
N LEU A 56 -16.14 -28.68 4.32
CA LEU A 56 -14.82 -28.67 3.67
C LEU A 56 -14.37 -30.08 3.28
N LYS A 57 -14.58 -31.08 4.13
CA LYS A 57 -14.24 -32.47 3.81
C LYS A 57 -14.90 -32.95 2.51
N ARG A 58 -16.12 -32.50 2.22
CA ARG A 58 -16.82 -32.83 0.97
C ARG A 58 -16.30 -32.01 -0.19
N GLN A 59 -16.15 -30.70 0.01
CA GLN A 59 -15.74 -29.78 -1.06
C GLN A 59 -14.29 -30.02 -1.52
N TYR A 60 -13.40 -30.34 -0.59
CA TYR A 60 -11.97 -30.49 -0.87
C TYR A 60 -11.57 -31.92 -1.26
N GLN A 61 -12.49 -32.88 -1.30
CA GLN A 61 -12.18 -34.32 -1.44
C GLN A 61 -11.24 -34.69 -2.60
N ASN A 62 -11.19 -33.88 -3.67
CA ASN A 62 -10.35 -34.11 -4.85
C ASN A 62 -9.10 -33.22 -4.90
N VAL A 63 -8.91 -32.34 -3.92
CA VAL A 63 -7.89 -31.29 -3.90
C VAL A 63 -7.01 -31.39 -2.65
N PHE A 64 -7.65 -31.50 -1.48
CA PHE A 64 -7.00 -31.64 -0.18
C PHE A 64 -7.70 -32.68 0.70
N GLY A 65 -6.91 -33.40 1.49
CA GLY A 65 -7.42 -34.00 2.71
C GLY A 65 -7.73 -32.91 3.74
N VAL A 66 -8.72 -33.13 4.60
CA VAL A 66 -9.00 -32.25 5.73
C VAL A 66 -8.81 -33.04 7.02
N ALA A 67 -8.01 -32.52 7.95
CA ALA A 67 -7.77 -33.15 9.24
C ALA A 67 -9.10 -33.40 9.95
N ALA A 68 -9.34 -34.65 10.35
CA ALA A 68 -10.56 -35.07 10.99
C ALA A 68 -10.77 -34.33 12.31
N CYS A 69 -11.94 -33.73 12.45
CA CYS A 69 -12.40 -33.08 13.68
C CYS A 69 -13.64 -33.78 14.23
N GLN A 70 -13.73 -33.82 15.55
CA GLN A 70 -14.88 -34.31 16.31
C GLN A 70 -15.13 -33.39 17.49
N MET A 71 -16.40 -33.18 17.85
CA MET A 71 -16.73 -32.44 19.06
C MET A 71 -16.57 -33.32 20.31
N GLU A 72 -15.80 -32.84 21.28
CA GLU A 72 -15.67 -33.36 22.63
C GLU A 72 -16.22 -32.31 23.61
N ALA A 73 -17.50 -32.42 23.97
CA ALA A 73 -18.24 -31.42 24.77
C ALA A 73 -18.19 -30.01 24.14
N GLN A 74 -17.47 -29.07 24.74
CA GLN A 74 -17.29 -27.69 24.23
C GLN A 74 -15.96 -27.49 23.50
N ALA A 75 -15.23 -28.57 23.21
CA ALA A 75 -13.95 -28.52 22.49
C ALA A 75 -14.04 -29.29 21.17
N ALA A 76 -13.24 -28.87 20.19
CA ALA A 76 -13.03 -29.58 18.95
C ALA A 76 -11.72 -30.38 19.05
N ALA A 77 -11.81 -31.70 18.89
CA ALA A 77 -10.67 -32.60 18.90
C ALA A 77 -10.28 -32.96 17.45
N PHE A 78 -8.99 -32.81 17.12
CA PHE A 78 -8.47 -33.06 15.79
C PHE A 78 -7.47 -34.22 15.81
N GLU A 79 -7.41 -34.95 14.70
CA GLU A 79 -6.30 -35.87 14.47
C GLU A 79 -4.96 -35.13 14.39
N PHE A 80 -3.89 -35.77 14.87
CA PHE A 80 -2.54 -35.25 14.67
C PHE A 80 -2.01 -35.76 13.33
N VAL A 81 -2.00 -34.88 12.32
CA VAL A 81 -1.51 -35.22 10.97
C VAL A 81 0.01 -35.27 10.97
N LYS A 82 0.57 -36.36 10.42
CA LYS A 82 2.01 -36.49 10.17
C LYS A 82 2.32 -35.96 8.77
N GLY A 83 3.55 -35.48 8.58
CA GLY A 83 4.03 -34.93 7.32
C GLY A 83 4.97 -33.76 7.56
N THR A 84 5.34 -33.08 6.49
CA THR A 84 6.09 -31.82 6.53
C THR A 84 5.17 -30.69 6.09
N ALA A 85 5.18 -29.56 6.81
CA ALA A 85 4.42 -28.40 6.40
C ALA A 85 4.93 -27.89 5.04
N LEU A 86 4.02 -27.42 4.17
CA LEU A 86 4.38 -26.87 2.87
C LEU A 86 5.38 -25.70 3.03
N SER A 87 5.19 -24.88 4.06
CA SER A 87 6.12 -23.79 4.40
C SER A 87 7.54 -24.28 4.66
N ALA A 88 7.72 -25.41 5.35
CA ALA A 88 9.05 -25.96 5.65
C ALA A 88 9.71 -26.59 4.41
N ILE A 89 8.93 -27.14 3.47
CA ILE A 89 9.44 -27.62 2.18
C ILE A 89 9.94 -26.43 1.35
N LEU A 90 9.15 -25.35 1.29
CA LEU A 90 9.51 -24.12 0.59
C LEU A 90 10.75 -23.47 1.22
N GLU A 91 10.84 -23.42 2.55
CA GLU A 91 12.02 -22.91 3.27
C GLU A 91 13.30 -23.66 2.88
N ASN A 92 13.25 -25.00 2.84
CA ASN A 92 14.37 -25.80 2.40
C ASN A 92 14.79 -25.50 0.94
N TYR A 93 13.84 -25.23 0.04
CA TYR A 93 14.19 -24.80 -1.33
C TYR A 93 14.76 -23.38 -1.37
N ILE A 94 14.31 -22.48 -0.49
CA ILE A 94 14.87 -21.12 -0.36
C ILE A 94 16.34 -21.21 0.07
N GLU A 95 16.63 -22.00 1.11
CA GLU A 95 18.00 -22.21 1.62
C GLU A 95 18.94 -22.80 0.56
N GLN A 96 18.39 -23.63 -0.34
CA GLN A 96 19.13 -24.25 -1.44
C GLN A 96 19.19 -23.37 -2.70
N GLY A 97 18.49 -22.23 -2.73
CA GLY A 97 18.40 -21.36 -3.90
C GLY A 97 17.63 -21.96 -5.09
N GLU A 98 16.78 -22.96 -4.86
CA GLU A 98 16.07 -23.71 -5.90
C GLU A 98 14.80 -22.97 -6.37
N LYS A 99 14.98 -21.82 -7.03
CA LYS A 99 13.88 -20.94 -7.49
C LYS A 99 12.83 -21.67 -8.32
N ASP A 100 13.24 -22.50 -9.28
CA ASP A 100 12.33 -23.23 -10.17
C ASP A 100 11.40 -24.20 -9.42
N ARG A 101 11.91 -24.89 -8.39
CA ARG A 101 11.11 -25.81 -7.57
C ARG A 101 10.08 -25.07 -6.71
N ILE A 102 10.45 -23.88 -6.22
CA ILE A 102 9.54 -23.01 -5.49
C ILE A 102 8.39 -22.58 -6.40
N GLU A 103 8.69 -22.11 -7.61
CA GLU A 103 7.68 -21.70 -8.57
C GLU A 103 6.75 -22.85 -8.95
N GLU A 104 7.29 -24.05 -9.21
CA GLU A 104 6.49 -25.24 -9.51
C GLU A 104 5.53 -25.58 -8.37
N LEU A 105 6.02 -25.59 -7.12
CA LEU A 105 5.23 -25.96 -5.95
C LEU A 105 4.15 -24.91 -5.62
N VAL A 106 4.47 -23.62 -5.79
CA VAL A 106 3.49 -22.53 -5.66
C VAL A 106 2.43 -22.62 -6.75
N ARG A 107 2.80 -22.98 -7.99
CA ARG A 107 1.83 -23.21 -9.08
C ARG A 107 0.93 -24.41 -8.80
N ASP A 108 1.46 -25.52 -8.26
CA ASP A 108 0.60 -26.66 -7.85
C ASP A 108 -0.38 -26.25 -6.76
N TYR A 109 0.07 -25.47 -5.76
CA TYR A 109 -0.82 -24.90 -4.75
C TYR A 109 -1.94 -24.04 -5.35
N CYS A 110 -1.60 -23.10 -6.25
CA CYS A 110 -2.59 -22.26 -6.93
C CYS A 110 -3.58 -23.09 -7.75
N ASN A 111 -3.09 -24.10 -8.48
CA ASN A 111 -3.92 -25.00 -9.26
C ASN A 111 -4.89 -25.78 -8.38
N ARG A 112 -4.45 -26.24 -7.21
CA ARG A 112 -5.31 -26.90 -6.22
C ARG A 112 -6.44 -25.98 -5.77
N ILE A 113 -6.12 -24.77 -5.30
CA ILE A 113 -7.13 -23.80 -4.85
C ILE A 113 -8.15 -23.49 -5.95
N THR A 114 -7.66 -23.21 -7.16
CA THR A 114 -8.50 -22.90 -8.32
C THR A 114 -9.26 -24.10 -8.89
N SER A 115 -8.95 -25.33 -8.47
CA SER A 115 -9.68 -26.56 -8.87
C SER A 115 -10.75 -27.00 -7.86
N ILE A 116 -10.93 -26.28 -6.75
CA ILE A 116 -11.98 -26.56 -5.76
C ILE A 116 -13.36 -26.38 -6.40
N GLU A 117 -14.23 -27.37 -6.30
CA GLU A 117 -15.61 -27.35 -6.83
C GLU A 117 -16.63 -27.55 -5.70
N PRO A 118 -17.87 -27.05 -5.82
CA PRO A 118 -18.44 -26.33 -6.98
C PRO A 118 -18.03 -24.86 -7.04
N LYS A 119 -17.88 -24.32 -8.26
CA LYS A 119 -17.72 -22.87 -8.48
C LYS A 119 -19.04 -22.11 -8.44
N ALA A 120 -18.99 -20.92 -7.87
CA ALA A 120 -20.01 -19.89 -7.96
C ALA A 120 -19.39 -18.57 -8.47
N ILE A 121 -20.25 -17.72 -9.02
CA ILE A 121 -19.86 -16.36 -9.42
C ILE A 121 -19.83 -15.49 -8.16
N PHE A 122 -18.66 -14.94 -7.86
CA PHE A 122 -18.47 -14.08 -6.71
C PHE A 122 -19.40 -12.85 -6.79
N HIS A 123 -20.10 -12.59 -5.69
CA HIS A 123 -20.82 -11.36 -5.45
C HIS A 123 -20.74 -11.01 -3.96
N VAL A 124 -20.73 -9.71 -3.68
CA VAL A 124 -20.62 -9.19 -2.32
C VAL A 124 -21.94 -9.41 -1.57
N THR A 125 -21.90 -10.21 -0.51
CA THR A 125 -23.01 -10.37 0.44
C THR A 125 -22.82 -9.50 1.68
N GLU A 126 -23.84 -9.42 2.53
CA GLU A 126 -23.75 -8.65 3.77
C GLU A 126 -22.80 -9.31 4.79
N GLU A 127 -22.76 -10.64 4.82
CA GLU A 127 -21.80 -11.42 5.60
C GLU A 127 -20.37 -11.16 5.14
N PHE A 128 -20.14 -11.08 3.83
CA PHE A 128 -18.85 -10.69 3.28
C PHE A 128 -18.44 -9.29 3.77
N ARG A 129 -19.33 -8.29 3.68
CA ARG A 129 -19.03 -6.92 4.13
C ARG A 129 -18.68 -6.83 5.61
N LYS A 130 -19.34 -7.63 6.47
CA LYS A 130 -19.03 -7.66 7.91
C LYS A 130 -17.60 -8.09 8.20
N VAL A 131 -17.05 -9.00 7.40
CA VAL A 131 -15.71 -9.58 7.61
C VAL A 131 -14.64 -8.80 6.85
N PHE A 132 -14.91 -8.44 5.59
CA PHE A 132 -13.91 -7.89 4.67
C PHE A 132 -14.14 -6.42 4.29
N GLY A 133 -15.24 -5.81 4.76
CA GLY A 133 -15.62 -4.42 4.45
C GLY A 133 -16.15 -4.23 3.02
N ASP A 134 -16.25 -2.96 2.62
CA ASP A 134 -16.71 -2.57 1.28
C ASP A 134 -15.59 -2.69 0.25
N ALA A 135 -15.42 -3.89 -0.30
CA ALA A 135 -14.58 -4.13 -1.46
C ALA A 135 -15.42 -4.08 -2.74
N THR A 136 -15.13 -3.14 -3.63
CA THR A 136 -15.78 -3.02 -4.95
C THR A 136 -14.95 -3.71 -6.03
N PHE A 137 -15.55 -4.68 -6.72
CA PHE A 137 -14.94 -5.36 -7.86
C PHE A 137 -15.68 -4.94 -9.13
N GLU A 138 -14.97 -4.33 -10.10
CA GLU A 138 -15.57 -3.74 -11.31
C GLU A 138 -16.08 -4.80 -12.31
N LYS A 139 -15.58 -6.02 -12.17
CA LYS A 139 -16.04 -7.20 -12.90
C LYS A 139 -16.33 -8.28 -11.88
N GLU A 140 -17.24 -9.18 -12.25
CA GLU A 140 -17.37 -10.52 -11.68
C GLU A 140 -16.01 -11.22 -11.80
N GLN A 141 -15.09 -10.92 -10.88
CA GLN A 141 -13.79 -11.56 -10.79
C GLN A 141 -14.00 -12.92 -10.15
N SER A 142 -13.36 -13.90 -10.77
CA SER A 142 -12.88 -15.16 -10.21
C SER A 142 -13.91 -16.04 -9.51
N SER A 143 -13.91 -17.31 -9.89
CA SER A 143 -14.54 -18.38 -9.15
C SER A 143 -14.41 -18.20 -7.64
N ALA A 144 -15.55 -18.29 -6.96
CA ALA A 144 -15.63 -18.44 -5.52
C ALA A 144 -16.20 -19.82 -5.22
N ALA A 145 -15.83 -20.39 -4.09
CA ALA A 145 -16.44 -21.62 -3.59
C ALA A 145 -17.50 -21.32 -2.53
N GLU A 146 -18.48 -22.22 -2.37
CA GLU A 146 -19.59 -22.05 -1.43
C GLU A 146 -19.13 -21.97 0.03
N ILE A 147 -18.13 -22.77 0.40
CA ILE A 147 -17.37 -22.59 1.64
C ILE A 147 -15.90 -22.37 1.31
N THR A 148 -15.29 -21.35 1.90
CA THR A 148 -13.88 -21.03 1.69
C THR A 148 -13.16 -20.92 3.01
N ASP A 149 -12.11 -21.70 3.18
CA ASP A 149 -11.12 -21.53 4.22
C ASP A 149 -10.07 -20.51 3.76
N ILE A 150 -9.99 -19.38 4.46
CA ILE A 150 -9.00 -18.33 4.14
C ILE A 150 -7.68 -18.53 4.89
N ASP A 151 -7.59 -19.54 5.75
CA ASP A 151 -6.39 -19.91 6.50
C ASP A 151 -5.61 -21.06 5.85
N LEU A 152 -5.79 -21.26 4.54
CA LEU A 152 -5.00 -22.18 3.70
C LEU A 152 -3.56 -21.67 3.46
N ILE A 153 -2.96 -21.04 4.47
CA ILE A 153 -1.55 -20.65 4.45
C ILE A 153 -0.64 -21.89 4.45
N PHE A 154 0.59 -21.72 3.98
CA PHE A 154 1.51 -22.84 3.76
C PHE A 154 1.85 -23.63 5.03
N GLU A 155 1.81 -23.01 6.21
CA GLU A 155 2.01 -23.70 7.49
C GLU A 155 0.85 -24.63 7.87
N ASN A 156 -0.35 -24.37 7.36
CA ASN A 156 -1.56 -25.12 7.66
C ASN A 156 -1.81 -26.27 6.67
N ILE A 157 -0.86 -26.51 5.77
CA ILE A 157 -0.90 -27.58 4.77
C ILE A 157 0.22 -28.56 5.05
N MET A 158 -0.14 -29.78 5.41
CA MET A 158 0.80 -30.88 5.65
C MET A 158 0.91 -31.78 4.42
N ILE A 159 2.13 -32.08 4.01
CA ILE A 159 2.45 -32.96 2.88
C ILE A 159 3.03 -34.26 3.42
N ASP A 160 2.41 -35.39 3.07
CA ASP A 160 2.89 -36.75 3.35
C ASP A 160 2.72 -37.64 2.12
N ALA A 161 3.79 -38.26 1.64
CA ALA A 161 3.82 -39.16 0.47
C ALA A 161 2.97 -38.65 -0.73
N GLU A 162 3.10 -37.35 -1.06
CA GLU A 162 2.37 -36.62 -2.12
C GLU A 162 0.89 -36.29 -1.84
N SER A 163 0.36 -36.62 -0.66
CA SER A 163 -0.96 -36.18 -0.22
C SER A 163 -0.88 -34.85 0.55
N TRP A 164 -1.74 -33.90 0.19
CA TRP A 164 -1.83 -32.58 0.83
C TRP A 164 -3.01 -32.55 1.78
N LYS A 165 -2.80 -32.16 3.02
CA LYS A 165 -3.82 -32.19 4.07
C LYS A 165 -3.87 -30.89 4.87
N VAL A 166 -5.03 -30.26 4.89
CA VAL A 166 -5.33 -29.05 5.66
C VAL A 166 -5.49 -29.42 7.13
N ILE A 167 -4.72 -28.80 8.01
CA ILE A 167 -4.73 -29.08 9.46
C ILE A 167 -5.43 -28.01 10.29
N ASP A 168 -5.57 -26.81 9.75
CA ASP A 168 -6.31 -25.72 10.37
C ASP A 168 -7.28 -25.13 9.36
N TYR A 169 -8.52 -24.96 9.79
CA TYR A 169 -9.64 -24.44 9.00
C TYR A 169 -10.57 -23.64 9.91
N GLU A 170 -9.97 -22.96 10.88
CA GLU A 170 -10.68 -22.10 11.83
C GLU A 170 -11.40 -20.94 11.13
N TRP A 171 -10.77 -20.37 10.10
CA TRP A 171 -11.31 -19.23 9.34
C TRP A 171 -11.97 -19.68 8.06
N SER A 172 -13.02 -20.49 8.23
CA SER A 172 -13.84 -20.98 7.13
C SER A 172 -15.21 -20.32 7.10
N PHE A 173 -15.56 -19.81 5.94
CA PHE A 173 -16.76 -19.00 5.75
C PHE A 173 -17.67 -19.60 4.70
N ALA A 174 -18.96 -19.71 5.02
CA ALA A 174 -20.00 -20.20 4.12
C ALA A 174 -20.67 -19.05 3.34
N PHE A 175 -19.84 -18.16 2.80
CA PHE A 175 -20.22 -17.13 1.84
C PHE A 175 -19.10 -17.01 0.80
N LEU A 176 -19.40 -16.38 -0.33
CA LEU A 176 -18.48 -16.35 -1.46
C LEU A 176 -17.26 -15.47 -1.16
N ILE A 177 -16.07 -16.04 -1.35
CA ILE A 177 -14.78 -15.35 -1.22
C ILE A 177 -13.98 -15.65 -2.50
N PRO A 178 -13.33 -14.64 -3.12
CA PRO A 178 -12.52 -14.88 -4.31
C PRO A 178 -11.36 -15.84 -4.00
N GLU A 179 -11.18 -16.89 -4.81
CA GLU A 179 -10.08 -17.85 -4.62
C GLU A 179 -8.69 -17.19 -4.64
N LYS A 180 -8.54 -16.16 -5.48
CA LYS A 180 -7.32 -15.35 -5.54
C LYS A 180 -7.01 -14.63 -4.22
N PHE A 181 -8.00 -14.33 -3.39
CA PHE A 181 -7.77 -13.75 -2.07
C PHE A 181 -7.09 -14.76 -1.13
N VAL A 182 -7.47 -16.04 -1.20
CA VAL A 182 -6.82 -17.12 -0.43
C VAL A 182 -5.36 -17.29 -0.87
N ILE A 183 -5.12 -17.26 -2.18
CA ILE A 183 -3.76 -17.32 -2.74
C ILE A 183 -2.94 -16.11 -2.29
N TYR A 184 -3.49 -14.89 -2.41
CA TYR A 184 -2.87 -13.66 -1.93
C TYR A 184 -2.46 -13.77 -0.47
N ARG A 185 -3.37 -14.20 0.41
CA ARG A 185 -3.09 -14.37 1.84
C ARG A 185 -1.95 -15.36 2.07
N SER A 186 -1.95 -16.48 1.36
CA SER A 186 -0.92 -17.50 1.50
C SER A 186 0.46 -16.96 1.13
N ILE A 187 0.56 -16.24 0.01
CA ILE A 187 1.80 -15.58 -0.42
C ILE A 187 2.21 -14.49 0.57
N LEU A 188 1.27 -13.67 1.03
CA LEU A 188 1.54 -12.63 2.02
C LEU A 188 2.18 -13.23 3.26
N TYR A 189 1.50 -14.15 3.96
CA TYR A 189 2.03 -14.75 5.19
C TYR A 189 3.37 -15.47 4.99
N TRP A 190 3.55 -16.13 3.86
CA TRP A 190 4.82 -16.78 3.51
C TRP A 190 5.96 -15.75 3.33
N PHE A 191 5.71 -14.69 2.55
CA PHE A 191 6.65 -13.59 2.36
C PHE A 191 6.96 -12.86 3.67
N LEU A 192 5.99 -12.79 4.60
CA LEU A 192 6.16 -12.11 5.87
C LEU A 192 7.09 -12.86 6.84
N LYS A 193 7.06 -14.20 6.83
CA LYS A 193 7.69 -15.02 7.88
C LYS A 193 9.00 -15.65 7.46
N GLN A 194 9.21 -15.85 6.16
CA GLN A 194 10.39 -16.51 5.63
C GLN A 194 11.23 -15.54 4.82
N ASN A 195 12.51 -15.88 4.64
CA ASN A 195 13.47 -15.09 3.88
C ASN A 195 13.26 -15.18 2.35
N VAL A 196 12.01 -15.27 1.91
CA VAL A 196 11.62 -15.36 0.48
C VAL A 196 12.16 -14.18 -0.31
N SER A 197 12.26 -13.01 0.33
CA SER A 197 12.80 -11.77 -0.24
C SER A 197 14.25 -11.87 -0.74
N GLN A 198 14.98 -12.93 -0.37
CA GLN A 198 16.30 -13.25 -0.92
C GLN A 198 16.24 -13.74 -2.38
N LEU A 199 15.13 -14.38 -2.79
CA LEU A 199 14.99 -15.02 -4.10
C LEU A 199 13.91 -14.38 -4.99
N PHE A 200 12.88 -13.80 -4.37
CA PHE A 200 11.77 -13.17 -5.07
C PHE A 200 11.45 -11.79 -4.50
N THR A 201 11.25 -10.84 -5.38
CA THR A 201 10.54 -9.60 -5.08
C THR A 201 9.05 -9.85 -4.89
N TRP A 202 8.37 -8.94 -4.20
CA TRP A 202 6.91 -9.01 -4.05
C TRP A 202 6.19 -9.01 -5.42
N GLN A 203 6.66 -8.19 -6.36
CA GLN A 203 6.13 -8.13 -7.72
C GLN A 203 6.26 -9.47 -8.46
N GLU A 204 7.43 -10.12 -8.41
CA GLU A 204 7.63 -11.44 -9.02
C GLU A 204 6.66 -12.49 -8.45
N LEU A 205 6.36 -12.44 -7.15
CA LEU A 205 5.40 -13.34 -6.54
C LEU A 205 3.97 -13.06 -6.99
N MET A 206 3.56 -11.79 -7.09
CA MET A 206 2.23 -11.42 -7.59
C MET A 206 2.05 -11.84 -9.06
N GLU A 207 3.07 -11.66 -9.89
CA GLU A 207 3.10 -12.13 -11.28
C GLU A 207 3.02 -13.66 -11.36
N LEU A 208 3.79 -14.37 -10.53
CA LEU A 208 3.78 -15.84 -10.44
C LEU A 208 2.38 -16.40 -10.20
N VAL A 209 1.60 -15.75 -9.33
CA VAL A 209 0.23 -16.15 -8.99
C VAL A 209 -0.86 -15.42 -9.78
N SER A 210 -0.49 -14.63 -10.79
CA SER A 210 -1.42 -13.93 -11.69
C SER A 210 -2.38 -12.98 -10.95
N ILE A 211 -1.88 -12.26 -9.95
CA ILE A 211 -2.60 -11.22 -9.22
C ILE A 211 -2.16 -9.85 -9.74
N THR A 212 -3.13 -9.03 -10.16
CA THR A 212 -2.85 -7.67 -10.65
C THR A 212 -2.69 -6.68 -9.49
N GLU A 213 -2.08 -5.52 -9.75
CA GLU A 213 -1.96 -4.46 -8.73
C GLU A 213 -3.34 -3.98 -8.21
N GLU A 214 -4.35 -3.96 -9.07
CA GLU A 214 -5.72 -3.60 -8.70
C GLU A 214 -6.36 -4.66 -7.78
N GLU A 215 -6.15 -5.94 -8.08
CA GLU A 215 -6.57 -7.05 -7.21
C GLU A 215 -5.82 -6.99 -5.87
N GLU A 216 -4.52 -6.72 -5.89
CA GLU A 216 -3.68 -6.59 -4.71
C GLU A 216 -4.17 -5.49 -3.77
N GLU A 217 -4.51 -4.30 -4.28
CA GLU A 217 -5.02 -3.19 -3.46
C GLU A 217 -6.33 -3.57 -2.76
N LYS A 218 -7.22 -4.28 -3.46
CA LYS A 218 -8.49 -4.76 -2.91
C LYS A 218 -8.26 -5.84 -1.86
N PHE A 219 -7.43 -6.83 -2.14
CA PHE A 219 -7.09 -7.90 -1.20
C PHE A 219 -6.38 -7.37 0.05
N ARG A 220 -5.54 -6.34 -0.09
CA ARG A 220 -4.92 -5.66 1.06
C ARG A 220 -5.96 -5.00 1.98
N LYS A 221 -6.97 -4.35 1.41
CA LYS A 221 -8.09 -3.76 2.18
C LYS A 221 -8.93 -4.84 2.86
N MET A 222 -9.22 -5.93 2.14
CA MET A 222 -9.92 -7.09 2.71
C MET A 222 -9.14 -7.69 3.89
N GLU A 223 -7.83 -7.87 3.76
CA GLU A 223 -6.96 -8.37 4.83
C GLU A 223 -7.00 -7.47 6.06
N ALA A 224 -6.84 -6.15 5.86
CA ALA A 224 -6.87 -5.19 6.95
C ALA A 224 -8.22 -5.20 7.70
N ASN A 225 -9.33 -5.35 6.98
CA ASN A 225 -10.66 -5.45 7.59
C ASN A 225 -10.84 -6.79 8.33
N PHE A 226 -10.33 -7.89 7.77
CA PHE A 226 -10.35 -9.18 8.44
C PHE A 226 -9.54 -9.14 9.74
N GLN A 227 -8.34 -8.54 9.76
CA GLN A 227 -7.56 -8.42 10.99
C GLN A 227 -8.30 -7.60 12.05
N LYS A 228 -8.97 -6.50 11.66
CA LYS A 228 -9.84 -5.73 12.57
C LYS A 228 -11.01 -6.56 13.10
N TYR A 229 -11.64 -7.36 12.24
CA TYR A 229 -12.72 -8.27 12.62
C TYR A 229 -12.24 -9.30 13.66
N VAL A 230 -11.06 -9.91 13.47
CA VAL A 230 -10.49 -10.89 14.40
C VAL A 230 -10.09 -10.27 15.75
N ILE A 231 -9.48 -9.08 15.74
CA ILE A 231 -9.07 -8.36 16.95
C ILE A 231 -10.30 -7.83 17.71
N GLY A 232 -11.34 -7.41 16.98
CA GLY A 232 -12.52 -6.76 17.54
C GLY A 232 -12.16 -5.46 18.26
N GLY A 233 -12.59 -5.32 19.51
CA GLY A 233 -12.28 -4.16 20.36
C GLY A 233 -11.02 -4.31 21.20
N LYS A 234 -10.24 -5.38 21.03
CA LYS A 234 -9.00 -5.58 21.80
C LYS A 234 -7.85 -4.81 21.19
N ILE A 235 -6.83 -4.59 22.02
CA ILE A 235 -5.59 -3.95 21.61
C ILE A 235 -4.51 -5.01 21.72
N PRO A 236 -3.95 -5.47 20.58
CA PRO A 236 -2.83 -6.39 20.60
C PRO A 236 -1.69 -5.83 21.45
N VAL A 237 -0.95 -6.69 22.16
CA VAL A 237 0.14 -6.25 23.04
C VAL A 237 1.17 -5.39 22.30
N ARG A 238 1.39 -5.68 21.01
CA ARG A 238 2.26 -4.88 20.13
C ARG A 238 1.79 -3.43 19.92
N ASP A 239 0.48 -3.19 19.99
CA ASP A 239 -0.14 -1.88 19.76
C ASP A 239 -0.45 -1.15 21.09
N MET A 240 -0.16 -1.78 22.22
CA MET A 240 -0.41 -1.22 23.57
C MET A 240 0.43 0.03 23.85
N THR A 241 1.63 0.11 23.28
CA THR A 241 2.55 1.25 23.47
C THR A 241 1.99 2.51 22.81
N GLU A 242 1.45 2.36 21.60
CA GLU A 242 0.77 3.42 20.85
C GLU A 242 -0.55 3.83 21.55
N TYR A 243 -1.36 2.86 22.00
CA TYR A 243 -2.62 3.15 22.69
C TYR A 243 -2.44 3.84 24.05
N LEU A 244 -1.47 3.40 24.86
CA LEU A 244 -1.21 3.97 26.18
C LEU A 244 -0.43 5.28 26.12
N GLY A 245 0.05 5.68 24.92
CA GLY A 245 0.93 6.83 24.76
C GLY A 245 2.26 6.67 25.52
N THR A 246 2.65 5.42 25.80
CA THR A 246 3.84 5.10 26.58
C THR A 246 4.92 4.55 25.66
N LYS A 247 6.12 5.14 25.71
CA LYS A 247 7.28 4.66 24.96
C LYS A 247 7.63 3.24 25.42
N ALA A 248 7.61 2.27 24.51
CA ALA A 248 8.22 0.98 24.76
C ALA A 248 9.73 1.19 24.87
N ILE A 249 10.31 0.90 26.03
CA ILE A 249 11.75 0.94 26.22
C ILE A 249 12.26 -0.49 26.06
N PRO A 250 13.04 -0.80 25.00
CA PRO A 250 13.64 -2.12 24.83
C PRO A 250 14.42 -2.52 26.09
N PHE A 251 14.33 -3.78 26.51
CA PHE A 251 15.01 -4.23 27.73
C PHE A 251 16.55 -4.07 27.63
N SER A 252 17.10 -4.09 26.41
CA SER A 252 18.49 -3.75 26.11
C SER A 252 18.85 -2.32 26.54
N ALA A 253 17.96 -1.35 26.31
CA ALA A 253 18.13 0.05 26.71
C ALA A 253 18.13 0.23 28.24
N VAL A 254 17.56 -0.72 28.98
CA VAL A 254 17.56 -0.72 30.46
C VAL A 254 18.79 -1.43 31.04
N LEU A 255 19.26 -2.49 30.40
CA LEU A 255 20.42 -3.29 30.86
C LEU A 255 21.78 -2.70 30.48
N HIS A 256 21.83 -1.91 29.41
CA HIS A 256 23.03 -1.25 28.95
C HIS A 256 22.81 0.27 28.97
N PRO A 257 23.23 0.99 30.03
CA PRO A 257 23.23 2.45 30.02
C PRO A 257 24.05 3.04 28.87
N GLU A 258 24.90 2.21 28.24
CA GLU A 258 25.69 2.53 27.04
C GLU A 258 24.92 2.37 25.72
N THR A 259 23.63 2.04 25.73
CA THR A 259 22.80 1.98 24.50
C THR A 259 22.62 3.36 23.87
N GLU A 260 22.93 4.45 24.57
CA GLU A 260 23.13 5.77 23.93
C GLU A 260 24.22 5.77 22.84
N ALA A 261 25.08 4.75 22.78
CA ALA A 261 26.17 4.68 21.81
C ALA A 261 25.81 4.02 20.48
N LYS A 262 24.76 3.17 20.40
CA LYS A 262 24.47 2.40 19.17
C LYS A 262 23.70 3.17 18.10
N ASP A 263 23.01 4.24 18.49
CA ASP A 263 22.16 5.03 17.61
C ASP A 263 22.81 6.36 17.19
N ARG A 264 24.11 6.54 17.47
CA ARG A 264 24.81 7.78 17.12
C ARG A 264 25.16 7.78 15.64
N MET A 265 24.72 8.82 14.95
CA MET A 265 25.26 9.18 13.65
C MET A 265 26.63 9.83 13.83
N GLN A 266 27.53 9.59 12.89
CA GLN A 266 28.86 10.21 12.90
C GLN A 266 29.22 10.74 11.52
N VAL A 267 29.93 11.85 11.49
CA VAL A 267 30.41 12.47 10.27
C VAL A 267 31.91 12.55 10.32
N TYR A 268 32.56 12.10 9.25
CA TYR A 268 34.00 12.18 9.07
C TYR A 268 34.34 13.08 7.89
N TYR A 269 35.40 13.85 8.06
CA TYR A 269 35.91 14.74 7.03
C TYR A 269 37.21 14.20 6.44
N ASN A 270 37.35 14.27 5.11
CA ASN A 270 38.58 13.95 4.41
C ASN A 270 39.09 15.16 3.63
N SER A 271 40.19 15.74 4.10
CA SER A 271 40.93 16.81 3.40
C SER A 271 42.02 16.28 2.45
N GLY A 272 41.99 14.98 2.11
CA GLY A 272 42.98 14.29 1.29
C GLY A 272 44.02 13.46 2.06
N LYS A 273 43.83 13.25 3.37
CA LYS A 273 44.70 12.42 4.23
C LYS A 273 44.01 11.12 4.71
N GLY A 274 42.80 10.84 4.23
CA GLY A 274 41.96 9.73 4.68
C GLY A 274 41.04 10.12 5.83
N PHE A 275 40.19 9.17 6.25
CA PHE A 275 39.28 9.33 7.39
C PHE A 275 39.98 8.97 8.69
N SER A 276 39.67 9.70 9.77
CA SER A 276 40.19 9.42 11.10
C SER A 276 39.20 9.86 12.17
N GLU A 277 39.18 9.17 13.30
CA GLU A 277 38.34 9.51 14.46
C GLU A 277 38.57 10.94 14.96
N GLN A 278 39.81 11.43 14.90
CA GLN A 278 40.16 12.79 15.33
C GLN A 278 39.54 13.87 14.44
N ASN A 279 39.15 13.52 13.21
CA ASN A 279 38.53 14.42 12.24
C ASN A 279 37.07 14.02 11.97
N SER A 280 36.35 13.79 13.06
CA SER A 280 34.95 13.39 13.05
C SER A 280 34.18 14.03 14.20
N TYR A 281 32.85 14.03 14.11
CA TYR A 281 31.99 14.38 15.22
C TYR A 281 30.69 13.57 15.20
N PHE A 282 30.08 13.39 16.37
CA PHE A 282 28.79 12.72 16.52
C PHE A 282 27.64 13.71 16.39
N ILE A 283 26.57 13.25 15.74
CA ILE A 283 25.28 13.93 15.71
C ILE A 283 24.37 13.26 16.74
N PRO A 284 23.76 14.01 17.68
CA PRO A 284 22.78 13.46 18.61
C PRO A 284 21.60 12.89 17.82
N HIS A 285 21.21 11.64 18.09
CA HIS A 285 20.06 11.01 17.47
C HIS A 285 18.76 11.65 18.00
N THR A 286 17.82 11.94 17.10
CA THR A 286 16.41 12.17 17.47
C THR A 286 15.63 10.85 17.34
N ASP A 287 14.34 10.82 17.67
CA ASP A 287 13.58 9.57 17.77
C ASP A 287 13.70 8.68 16.50
N GLU A 288 13.93 7.37 16.68
CA GLU A 288 14.10 6.41 15.57
C GLU A 288 12.92 6.47 14.57
N GLY A 289 13.24 6.49 13.27
CA GLY A 289 12.21 6.48 12.22
C GLY A 289 11.54 7.83 11.94
N GLU A 290 12.06 8.93 12.49
CA GLU A 290 11.68 10.28 12.05
C GLU A 290 12.58 10.82 10.93
N MET A 291 12.04 11.77 10.17
CA MET A 291 12.75 12.45 9.09
C MET A 291 13.66 13.52 9.68
N GLU A 292 14.96 13.33 9.61
CA GLU A 292 15.96 14.27 10.13
C GLU A 292 16.53 15.16 9.02
N GLU A 293 16.73 16.43 9.35
CA GLU A 293 17.45 17.42 8.52
C GLU A 293 18.82 17.71 9.15
N ILE A 294 19.86 17.08 8.59
CA ILE A 294 21.22 17.12 9.11
C ILE A 294 22.03 18.11 8.30
N ARG A 295 22.57 19.13 8.96
CA ARG A 295 23.45 20.11 8.35
C ARG A 295 24.90 19.86 8.74
N ILE A 296 25.68 19.39 7.79
CA ILE A 296 27.10 19.09 7.93
C ILE A 296 27.92 20.31 7.47
N PRO A 297 28.59 21.05 8.36
CA PRO A 297 29.44 22.17 7.94
C PRO A 297 30.64 21.63 7.16
N VAL A 298 31.06 22.35 6.12
CA VAL A 298 32.21 21.97 5.28
C VAL A 298 33.08 23.22 5.05
N SER A 299 34.40 23.06 5.10
CA SER A 299 35.37 24.13 4.80
C SER A 299 35.94 23.96 3.39
N GLU A 300 36.76 24.92 2.94
CA GLU A 300 37.35 24.87 1.60
C GLU A 300 38.34 23.71 1.38
N ASN A 301 38.80 23.06 2.46
CA ASN A 301 39.85 22.05 2.41
C ASN A 301 39.31 20.61 2.34
N GLU A 302 38.05 20.37 2.68
CA GLU A 302 37.46 19.03 2.61
C GLU A 302 37.09 18.68 1.17
N LYS A 303 37.46 17.47 0.76
CA LYS A 303 37.14 16.93 -0.57
C LYS A 303 36.01 15.92 -0.50
N GLU A 304 35.88 15.23 0.63
CA GLU A 304 34.88 14.20 0.84
C GLU A 304 34.37 14.26 2.26
N VAL A 305 33.08 13.95 2.41
CA VAL A 305 32.42 13.74 3.69
C VAL A 305 31.92 12.31 3.71
N ARG A 306 32.21 11.59 4.80
CA ARG A 306 31.63 10.28 5.08
C ARG A 306 30.62 10.42 6.21
N PHE A 307 29.39 10.03 5.93
CA PHE A 307 28.28 10.00 6.86
C PHE A 307 28.00 8.56 7.25
N ASP A 308 28.13 8.28 8.55
CA ASP A 308 27.91 6.99 9.13
C ASP A 308 26.57 7.07 9.88
N PRO A 309 25.48 6.51 9.31
CA PRO A 309 24.11 6.72 9.80
C PRO A 309 23.80 5.99 11.11
N SER A 310 24.61 5.01 11.52
CA SER A 310 24.43 4.25 12.75
C SER A 310 25.76 3.60 13.15
N MET A 311 25.87 3.10 14.38
CA MET A 311 26.99 2.25 14.84
C MET A 311 26.70 0.75 14.65
N GLY A 312 25.62 0.41 13.96
CA GLY A 312 25.21 -0.96 13.68
C GLY A 312 24.43 -1.07 12.38
N LYS A 313 23.88 -2.25 12.12
CA LYS A 313 23.03 -2.52 10.95
C LYS A 313 21.86 -1.53 10.91
N CYS A 314 21.51 -0.99 9.75
CA CYS A 314 20.42 -0.01 9.65
C CYS A 314 19.80 0.05 8.25
N VAL A 315 18.59 0.61 8.18
CA VAL A 315 17.97 1.08 6.92
C VAL A 315 17.98 2.59 6.92
N VAL A 316 18.40 3.18 5.80
CA VAL A 316 18.43 4.63 5.59
C VAL A 316 17.54 4.98 4.40
N TYR A 317 16.60 5.90 4.58
CA TYR A 317 15.90 6.58 3.50
C TYR A 317 16.47 7.98 3.35
N ILE A 318 16.89 8.34 2.14
CA ILE A 318 17.50 9.63 1.82
C ILE A 318 16.53 10.36 0.89
N GLU A 319 15.88 11.39 1.44
CA GLU A 319 15.02 12.27 0.66
C GLU A 319 15.85 13.13 -0.29
N SER A 320 16.88 13.79 0.24
CA SER A 320 17.79 14.59 -0.56
C SER A 320 19.13 14.81 0.12
N ILE A 321 20.15 15.03 -0.71
CA ILE A 321 21.44 15.57 -0.30
C ILE A 321 21.66 16.83 -1.13
N GLN A 322 21.88 17.97 -0.49
CA GLN A 322 22.01 19.27 -1.15
C GLN A 322 23.22 20.04 -0.61
N ASP A 323 23.88 20.82 -1.45
CA ASP A 323 24.92 21.75 -1.01
C ASP A 323 24.35 23.07 -0.48
N SER A 324 25.22 23.95 0.00
CA SER A 324 24.84 25.27 0.51
C SER A 324 24.20 26.21 -0.52
N ASN A 325 24.23 25.86 -1.81
CA ASN A 325 23.63 26.60 -2.91
C ASN A 325 22.29 25.97 -3.37
N GLY A 326 21.82 24.90 -2.71
CA GLY A 326 20.62 24.15 -3.09
C GLY A 326 20.82 23.20 -4.27
N LYS A 327 22.07 22.95 -4.69
CA LYS A 327 22.37 21.98 -5.75
C LYS A 327 22.31 20.57 -5.17
N LYS A 328 21.56 19.68 -5.82
CA LYS A 328 21.49 18.26 -5.44
C LYS A 328 22.84 17.58 -5.67
N THR A 329 23.31 16.87 -4.66
CA THR A 329 24.57 16.10 -4.68
C THR A 329 24.26 14.62 -4.64
N ALA A 330 25.01 13.82 -5.41
CA ALA A 330 24.85 12.36 -5.42
C ALA A 330 25.78 11.68 -4.41
N ILE A 331 25.38 10.50 -3.96
CA ILE A 331 26.25 9.61 -3.17
C ILE A 331 27.35 9.09 -4.10
N LYS A 332 28.60 9.30 -3.71
CA LYS A 332 29.79 8.80 -4.43
C LYS A 332 29.93 7.29 -4.25
N TRP A 333 29.73 6.80 -3.03
CA TRP A 333 29.84 5.39 -2.68
C TRP A 333 29.16 5.09 -1.35
N CYS A 334 28.68 3.86 -1.16
CA CYS A 334 28.26 3.35 0.15
C CYS A 334 28.55 1.84 0.24
N ASN A 335 28.71 1.32 1.45
CA ASN A 335 28.85 -0.13 1.70
C ASN A 335 27.51 -0.85 1.95
N GLY A 336 26.38 -0.16 1.77
CA GLY A 336 25.05 -0.73 1.85
C GLY A 336 24.49 -1.20 0.50
N ARG A 337 23.48 -2.07 0.55
CA ARG A 337 22.70 -2.55 -0.59
C ARG A 337 21.51 -1.62 -0.84
N TRP A 338 21.37 -1.13 -2.07
CA TRP A 338 20.21 -0.32 -2.45
C TRP A 338 18.94 -1.16 -2.49
N LEU A 339 17.91 -0.74 -1.74
CA LEU A 339 16.56 -1.30 -1.81
C LEU A 339 15.67 -0.54 -2.81
N SER A 340 15.95 0.75 -3.03
CA SER A 340 15.26 1.64 -3.97
C SER A 340 16.21 2.74 -4.45
N LYS A 341 15.74 3.73 -5.22
CA LYS A 341 16.56 4.93 -5.57
C LYS A 341 16.90 5.81 -4.37
N GLN A 342 16.20 5.66 -3.26
CA GLN A 342 16.31 6.51 -2.06
C GLN A 342 16.52 5.71 -0.78
N SER A 343 16.56 4.38 -0.84
CA SER A 343 16.64 3.52 0.35
C SER A 343 17.85 2.62 0.27
N ILE A 344 18.65 2.59 1.34
CA ILE A 344 19.86 1.79 1.47
C ILE A 344 19.75 0.93 2.72
N PHE A 345 20.08 -0.36 2.59
CA PHE A 345 20.16 -1.31 3.69
C PHE A 345 21.61 -1.65 3.99
N PHE A 346 22.00 -1.55 5.25
CA PHE A 346 23.35 -1.86 5.73
C PHE A 346 23.32 -3.12 6.60
N GLU A 347 23.89 -4.20 6.07
CA GLU A 347 23.93 -5.52 6.73
C GLU A 347 25.12 -5.69 7.69
N GLU A 348 26.10 -4.80 7.60
CA GLU A 348 27.34 -4.77 8.38
C GLU A 348 27.23 -3.80 9.57
N GLU A 349 28.05 -3.98 10.60
CA GLU A 349 28.06 -3.16 11.83
C GLU A 349 28.83 -1.82 11.69
N ASP A 350 29.01 -1.31 10.47
CA ASP A 350 29.74 -0.05 10.17
C ASP A 350 29.17 0.57 8.88
N PRO A 351 27.95 1.14 8.90
CA PRO A 351 27.35 1.72 7.70
C PRO A 351 28.06 3.01 7.29
N GLN A 352 28.40 3.14 6.00
CA GLN A 352 29.16 4.27 5.47
C GLN A 352 28.54 4.80 4.18
N ILE A 353 28.34 6.12 4.13
CA ILE A 353 27.86 6.86 2.96
C ILE A 353 28.87 7.95 2.65
N LEU A 354 29.48 7.87 1.47
CA LEU A 354 30.48 8.82 1.00
C LEU A 354 29.86 9.82 0.03
N VAL A 355 30.08 11.11 0.29
CA VAL A 355 29.66 12.23 -0.57
C VAL A 355 30.87 13.06 -0.96
N GLU A 356 30.97 13.40 -2.25
CA GLU A 356 32.01 14.29 -2.77
C GLU A 356 31.62 15.76 -2.56
N ILE A 357 32.60 16.57 -2.15
CA ILE A 357 32.41 17.98 -1.85
C ILE A 357 32.93 18.82 -3.02
N GLU A 358 32.05 19.65 -3.58
CA GLU A 358 32.44 20.64 -4.58
C GLU A 358 33.07 21.87 -3.91
N LYS A 359 33.97 22.56 -4.63
CA LYS A 359 34.61 23.76 -4.10
C LYS A 359 33.61 24.90 -3.92
N GLY A 360 33.77 25.65 -2.83
CA GLY A 360 32.96 26.85 -2.56
C GLY A 360 31.62 26.55 -1.87
N ILE A 361 31.42 25.33 -1.36
CA ILE A 361 30.27 25.02 -0.51
C ILE A 361 30.65 25.20 0.97
N SER A 362 29.69 25.66 1.76
CA SER A 362 29.89 25.92 3.21
C SER A 362 29.25 24.88 4.12
N TYR A 363 28.29 24.12 3.59
CA TYR A 363 27.67 22.99 4.26
C TYR A 363 27.04 22.03 3.25
N LEU A 364 26.81 20.80 3.69
CA LEU A 364 25.99 19.79 3.05
C LEU A 364 24.76 19.56 3.92
N GLU A 365 23.58 19.60 3.32
CA GLU A 365 22.32 19.27 3.97
C GLU A 365 21.88 17.87 3.53
N ILE A 366 21.75 16.96 4.49
CA ILE A 366 21.26 15.60 4.27
C ILE A 366 19.91 15.50 4.96
N LYS A 367 18.87 15.22 4.17
CA LYS A 367 17.55 14.91 4.69
C LYS A 367 17.32 13.41 4.62
N CYS A 368 17.38 12.74 5.77
CA CYS A 368 17.32 11.29 5.84
C CYS A 368 16.55 10.78 7.07
N MET A 369 16.04 9.56 6.96
CA MET A 369 15.39 8.82 8.03
C MET A 369 16.22 7.56 8.25
N VAL A 370 16.62 7.32 9.50
CA VAL A 370 17.45 6.17 9.88
C VAL A 370 16.64 5.29 10.82
N ALA A 371 16.64 3.99 10.57
CA ALA A 371 16.09 2.98 11.46
C ALA A 371 17.18 1.96 11.79
N ALA A 372 17.58 1.89 13.06
CA ALA A 372 18.55 0.92 13.53
C ALA A 372 17.95 -0.49 13.47
N THR A 373 18.73 -1.43 12.98
CA THR A 373 18.37 -2.84 12.96
C THR A 373 18.79 -3.47 14.27
N THR A 374 17.96 -3.31 15.31
CA THR A 374 18.07 -4.22 16.45
C THR A 374 17.75 -5.64 15.99
N ALA A 375 18.20 -6.66 16.72
CA ALA A 375 17.95 -8.08 16.42
C ALA A 375 16.45 -8.48 16.31
N LEU A 376 15.55 -7.49 16.39
CA LEU A 376 14.11 -7.51 16.19
C LEU A 376 13.67 -7.08 14.78
N ILE A 377 14.56 -6.78 13.83
CA ILE A 377 14.17 -6.70 12.40
C ILE A 377 13.96 -8.11 11.87
N THR A 378 12.83 -8.66 12.30
CA THR A 378 12.21 -9.88 11.79
C THR A 378 10.72 -9.64 11.50
N GLU A 379 10.20 -8.42 11.72
CA GLU A 379 8.79 -8.09 11.47
C GLU A 379 8.61 -6.91 10.51
N LEU A 380 7.67 -7.08 9.59
CA LEU A 380 7.50 -6.28 8.38
C LEU A 380 7.04 -4.84 8.56
N SER A 381 6.65 -4.39 9.75
CA SER A 381 6.05 -3.05 9.91
C SER A 381 6.99 -1.93 9.48
N ASP A 382 8.29 -2.07 9.71
CA ASP A 382 9.23 -0.98 9.45
C ASP A 382 9.76 -1.02 8.01
N VAL A 383 9.98 -2.22 7.44
CA VAL A 383 10.33 -2.36 6.01
C VAL A 383 9.15 -1.98 5.11
N THR A 384 7.91 -2.32 5.49
CA THR A 384 6.71 -1.88 4.76
C THR A 384 6.47 -0.39 4.91
N LYS A 385 6.68 0.23 6.08
CA LYS A 385 6.62 1.71 6.21
C LYS A 385 7.63 2.41 5.29
N PHE A 386 8.87 1.93 5.19
CA PHE A 386 9.88 2.52 4.31
C PHE A 386 9.58 2.28 2.81
N TYR A 387 9.04 1.12 2.45
CA TYR A 387 8.59 0.82 1.08
C TYR A 387 7.33 1.63 0.70
N ASP A 388 6.38 1.77 1.63
CA ASP A 388 5.16 2.55 1.48
C ASP A 388 5.47 4.06 1.39
N TYR A 389 6.45 4.58 2.14
CA TYR A 389 6.85 6.00 2.03
C TYR A 389 7.39 6.33 0.63
N GLY A 390 8.22 5.46 0.06
CA GLY A 390 8.74 5.60 -1.31
C GLY A 390 7.64 5.55 -2.38
N LYS A 391 6.63 4.69 -2.21
CA LYS A 391 5.52 4.53 -3.16
C LYS A 391 4.50 5.67 -3.04
N VAL A 392 4.09 6.03 -1.81
CA VAL A 392 3.18 7.14 -1.51
C VAL A 392 3.76 8.47 -1.99
N LYS A 393 5.07 8.70 -1.80
CA LYS A 393 5.71 9.92 -2.27
C LYS A 393 5.86 9.96 -3.78
N LYS A 394 6.18 8.84 -4.44
CA LYS A 394 6.20 8.76 -5.91
C LYS A 394 4.81 9.09 -6.49
N THR A 395 3.75 8.52 -5.91
CA THR A 395 2.36 8.84 -6.31
C THR A 395 1.96 10.27 -5.96
N ALA A 396 2.46 10.85 -4.87
CA ALA A 396 2.23 12.25 -4.52
C ALA A 396 2.97 13.21 -5.45
N GLU A 397 4.20 12.90 -5.85
CA GLU A 397 4.99 13.69 -6.81
C GLU A 397 4.40 13.58 -8.23
N GLU A 398 3.96 12.39 -8.65
CA GLU A 398 3.23 12.18 -9.90
C GLU A 398 1.92 12.97 -9.92
N ARG A 399 1.12 12.90 -8.84
CA ARG A 399 -0.12 13.70 -8.71
C ARG A 399 0.16 15.20 -8.64
N LYS A 400 1.27 15.63 -8.02
CA LYS A 400 1.66 17.04 -7.97
C LYS A 400 2.02 17.55 -9.37
N ASN A 401 2.77 16.76 -10.15
CA ASN A 401 3.08 17.08 -11.54
C ASN A 401 1.82 17.13 -12.41
N GLU A 402 0.89 16.17 -12.24
CA GLU A 402 -0.42 16.20 -12.92
C GLU A 402 -1.24 17.43 -12.55
N ILE A 403 -1.24 17.84 -11.27
CA ILE A 403 -1.92 19.06 -10.80
C ILE A 403 -1.27 20.31 -11.40
N GLU A 404 0.07 20.38 -11.47
CA GLU A 404 0.79 21.49 -12.11
C GLU A 404 0.44 21.57 -13.61
N GLU A 405 0.42 20.45 -14.32
CA GLU A 405 0.06 20.40 -15.75
C GLU A 405 -1.41 20.78 -15.99
N LEU A 406 -2.34 20.31 -15.14
CA LEU A 406 -3.75 20.71 -15.15
C LEU A 406 -3.92 22.21 -14.87
N ASN A 407 -3.15 22.78 -13.93
CA ASN A 407 -3.20 24.21 -13.63
C ASN A 407 -2.67 25.06 -14.79
N GLU A 408 -1.61 24.63 -15.48
CA GLU A 408 -1.15 25.29 -16.70
C GLU A 408 -2.20 25.25 -17.81
N GLN A 409 -2.88 24.11 -18.01
CA GLN A 409 -3.97 24.00 -18.97
C GLN A 409 -5.13 24.93 -18.61
N ILE A 410 -5.55 24.96 -17.34
CA ILE A 410 -6.60 25.87 -16.85
C ILE A 410 -6.22 27.33 -17.13
N ALA A 411 -4.99 27.73 -16.81
CA ALA A 411 -4.51 29.10 -17.08
C ALA A 411 -4.57 29.44 -18.58
N GLN A 412 -4.18 28.52 -19.46
CA GLN A 412 -4.30 28.70 -20.91
C GLN A 412 -5.75 28.81 -21.38
N TYR A 413 -6.67 28.04 -20.78
CA TYR A 413 -8.10 28.13 -21.08
C TYR A 413 -8.71 29.46 -20.61
N GLU A 414 -8.33 29.94 -19.42
CA GLU A 414 -8.76 31.24 -18.90
C GLU A 414 -8.26 32.40 -19.77
N GLU A 415 -7.00 32.35 -20.22
CA GLU A 415 -6.41 33.32 -21.14
C GLU A 415 -7.20 33.37 -22.46
N LYS A 416 -7.51 32.20 -23.04
CA LYS A 416 -8.33 32.08 -24.26
C LYS A 416 -9.74 32.62 -24.05
N GLN A 417 -10.37 32.35 -22.90
CA GLN A 417 -11.69 32.89 -22.58
C GLN A 417 -11.66 34.42 -22.46
N LYS A 418 -10.66 35.00 -21.77
CA LYS A 418 -10.49 36.46 -21.69
C LYS A 418 -10.34 37.08 -23.07
N GLN A 419 -9.49 36.50 -23.94
CA GLN A 419 -9.35 36.99 -25.32
C GLN A 419 -10.64 36.85 -26.13
N GLY A 420 -11.41 35.78 -25.91
CA GLY A 420 -12.73 35.58 -26.51
C GLY A 420 -13.73 36.65 -26.09
N ILE A 421 -13.79 36.97 -24.79
CA ILE A 421 -14.66 38.03 -24.25
C ILE A 421 -14.28 39.39 -24.85
N ILE A 422 -13.00 39.75 -24.88
CA ILE A 422 -12.52 41.01 -25.49
C ILE A 422 -12.94 41.09 -26.96
N ARG A 423 -12.81 39.99 -27.71
CA ARG A 423 -13.21 39.96 -29.12
C ARG A 423 -14.73 40.14 -29.30
N LEU A 424 -15.55 39.55 -28.41
CA LEU A 424 -17.00 39.71 -28.42
C LEU A 424 -17.42 41.13 -28.06
N GLU A 425 -16.77 41.76 -27.08
CA GLU A 425 -17.02 43.16 -26.71
C GLU A 425 -16.71 44.12 -27.87
N GLU A 426 -15.60 43.89 -28.57
CA GLU A 426 -15.22 44.71 -29.73
C GLU A 426 -16.20 44.54 -30.89
N GLN A 427 -16.64 43.30 -31.16
CA GLN A 427 -17.71 43.04 -32.13
C GLN A 427 -19.03 43.73 -31.72
N GLY A 428 -19.36 43.73 -30.42
CA GLY A 428 -20.52 44.44 -29.88
C GLY A 428 -20.47 45.93 -30.16
N ARG A 429 -19.32 46.58 -29.92
CA ARG A 429 -19.12 48.01 -30.24
C ARG A 429 -19.30 48.31 -31.73
N GLN A 430 -18.73 47.47 -32.60
CA GLN A 430 -18.88 47.63 -34.05
C GLN A 430 -20.34 47.51 -34.50
N ILE A 431 -21.09 46.57 -33.92
CA ILE A 431 -22.52 46.42 -34.20
C ILE A 431 -23.29 47.67 -33.76
N ASP A 432 -22.98 48.24 -32.59
CA ASP A 432 -23.63 49.47 -32.11
C ASP A 432 -23.29 50.70 -32.97
N GLU A 433 -22.07 50.83 -33.45
CA GLU A 433 -21.70 51.87 -34.43
C GLU A 433 -22.45 51.70 -35.75
N MET A 434 -22.53 50.47 -36.28
CA MET A 434 -23.30 50.18 -37.48
C MET A 434 -24.78 50.51 -37.29
N ARG A 435 -25.36 50.20 -36.13
CA ARG A 435 -26.76 50.56 -35.80
C ARG A 435 -26.99 52.06 -35.81
N LYS A 436 -26.07 52.85 -35.23
CA LYS A 436 -26.13 54.32 -35.28
C LYS A 436 -26.08 54.85 -36.72
N LEU A 437 -25.19 54.30 -37.54
CA LEU A 437 -25.07 54.66 -38.96
C LEU A 437 -26.34 54.33 -39.76
N ILE A 438 -26.93 53.15 -39.52
CA ILE A 438 -28.19 52.74 -40.14
C ILE A 438 -29.30 53.72 -39.76
N MET A 439 -29.43 54.07 -38.47
CA MET A 439 -30.44 55.01 -38.00
C MET A 439 -30.32 56.39 -38.67
N ILE A 440 -29.10 56.93 -38.79
CA ILE A 440 -28.83 58.19 -39.51
C ILE A 440 -29.26 58.08 -40.97
N ARG A 441 -28.93 56.96 -41.64
CA ARG A 441 -29.27 56.73 -43.05
C ARG A 441 -30.78 56.60 -43.26
N GLU A 442 -31.49 55.99 -42.32
CA GLU A 442 -32.95 55.87 -42.34
C GLU A 442 -33.63 57.23 -42.19
N ASP A 443 -33.13 58.09 -41.29
CA ASP A 443 -33.60 59.46 -41.12
C ASP A 443 -33.37 60.30 -42.38
N GLU A 444 -32.19 60.20 -43.01
CA GLU A 444 -31.89 60.84 -44.29
C GLU A 444 -32.85 60.39 -45.40
N LEU A 445 -33.09 59.07 -45.50
CA LEU A 445 -34.02 58.49 -46.47
C LEU A 445 -35.46 58.98 -46.23
N MET A 446 -35.89 59.06 -44.98
CA MET A 446 -37.20 59.59 -44.61
C MET A 446 -37.34 61.07 -44.97
N TYR A 447 -36.31 61.89 -44.69
CA TYR A 447 -36.27 63.28 -45.08
C TYR A 447 -36.39 63.46 -46.60
N HIS A 448 -35.61 62.69 -47.38
CA HIS A 448 -35.66 62.72 -48.84
C HIS A 448 -37.01 62.24 -49.40
N LYS A 449 -37.59 61.15 -48.86
CA LYS A 449 -38.92 60.66 -49.24
C LYS A 449 -40.00 61.70 -48.97
N ASN A 450 -39.98 62.34 -47.81
CA ASN A 450 -40.92 63.41 -47.46
C ASN A 450 -40.77 64.62 -48.39
N GLY A 451 -39.54 65.01 -48.72
CA GLY A 451 -39.26 66.08 -49.68
C GLY A 451 -39.78 65.75 -51.09
N LEU A 452 -39.57 64.52 -51.57
CA LEU A 452 -40.11 64.04 -52.85
C LEU A 452 -41.64 64.02 -52.85
N TRP A 453 -42.25 63.52 -51.78
CA TRP A 453 -43.70 63.48 -51.62
C TRP A 453 -44.31 64.89 -51.59
N TYR A 454 -43.68 65.83 -50.88
CA TYR A 454 -44.11 67.23 -50.85
C TYR A 454 -44.02 67.89 -52.24
N ARG A 455 -42.92 67.66 -52.98
CA ARG A 455 -42.77 68.12 -54.37
C ARG A 455 -43.81 67.50 -55.30
N PHE A 456 -44.10 66.20 -55.15
CA PHE A 456 -45.12 65.50 -55.91
C PHE A 456 -46.52 66.04 -55.62
N LYS A 457 -46.88 66.22 -54.35
CA LYS A 457 -48.15 66.80 -53.91
C LYS A 457 -48.32 68.23 -54.44
N ASN A 458 -47.27 69.04 -54.44
CA ASN A 458 -47.31 70.39 -55.03
C ASN A 458 -47.49 70.36 -56.55
N LYS A 459 -46.82 69.44 -57.27
CA LYS A 459 -47.05 69.24 -58.71
C LYS A 459 -48.50 68.81 -58.99
N LEU A 460 -49.04 67.86 -58.23
CA LEU A 460 -50.43 67.44 -58.33
C LEU A 460 -51.42 68.57 -58.05
N ARG A 461 -51.17 69.37 -57.00
CA ARG A 461 -51.99 70.55 -56.67
C ARG A 461 -51.96 71.58 -57.79
N ASN A 462 -50.78 71.88 -58.33
CA ASN A 462 -50.61 72.80 -59.46
C ASN A 462 -51.26 72.27 -60.74
N TRP A 463 -51.17 70.96 -61.00
CA TRP A 463 -51.83 70.31 -62.13
C TRP A 463 -53.35 70.34 -61.99
N LYS A 464 -53.89 70.03 -60.80
CA LYS A 464 -55.33 70.11 -60.50
C LYS A 464 -55.85 71.54 -60.65
N ASN A 465 -55.11 72.54 -60.19
CA ASN A 465 -55.46 73.95 -60.38
C ASN A 465 -55.44 74.36 -61.87
N ARG A 466 -54.47 73.87 -62.65
CA ARG A 466 -54.42 74.11 -64.10
C ARG A 466 -55.59 73.45 -64.86
N ILE A 467 -56.05 72.28 -64.44
CA ILE A 467 -57.21 71.61 -65.03
C ILE A 467 -58.51 72.33 -64.65
N LEU A 468 -58.67 72.72 -63.38
CA LEU A 468 -59.84 73.47 -62.92
C LEU A 468 -59.95 74.87 -63.55
N HIS A 469 -58.84 75.47 -63.98
CA HIS A 469 -58.84 76.74 -64.73
C HIS A 469 -58.93 76.56 -66.26
N ARG A 470 -58.82 75.33 -66.79
CA ARG A 470 -59.07 75.05 -68.22
C ARG A 470 -60.51 74.61 -68.52
N ASN A 471 -61.29 74.28 -67.49
CA ASN A 471 -62.72 73.92 -67.59
C ASN A 471 -63.64 75.01 -66.99
N ARG A 472 -63.19 76.28 -66.99
CA ARG A 472 -64.02 77.45 -66.69
C ARG A 472 -63.98 78.43 -67.85
#